data_AF-A0A2S9FT98-F1
#
_entry.id   AF-A0A2S9FT98-F1
#
_cell.length_a   1.000
_cell.length_b   1.000
_cell.length_c   1.000
_cell.angle_alpha   90.00
_cell.angle_beta   90.00
_cell.angle_gamma   90.00
#
_symmetry.space_group_name_H-M   'P 1'
#
loop_
_entity.id
_entity.type
_entity.pdbx_description
1 polymer ?
#
loop_
_entity_poly.entity_id
_entity_poly.type
_entity_poly.pdbx_seq_one_letter_code
_entity_poly.pdbx_strand_id
1 'polypeptide(L)'
;AVLSVIYLVFNEGYSASSGQTWIRDELCSEALRLGRVLAVLASDEPEVHGLVALMEFQSSRLRSRTDRDGRPILLEQQNRTTWDRAQIQR
;
A
#
# COMPACT_ATOMS: atom_id res chain seq x y z
N ALA A 1 9.50 -11.60 11.85
CA ALA A 1 9.90 -10.30 12.44
C ALA A 1 9.97 -9.19 11.40
N VAL A 2 10.80 -9.31 10.35
CA VAL A 2 10.98 -8.24 9.33
C VAL A 2 9.70 -7.92 8.55
N LEU A 3 8.98 -8.95 8.05
CA LEU A 3 7.70 -8.76 7.34
C LEU A 3 6.68 -7.98 8.16
N SER A 4 6.59 -8.25 9.45
CA SER A 4 5.70 -7.56 10.38
C SER A 4 6.05 -6.08 10.52
N VAL A 5 7.35 -5.76 10.56
CA VAL A 5 7.82 -4.35 10.64
C VAL A 5 7.52 -3.62 9.33
N ILE A 6 7.81 -4.23 8.18
CA ILE A 6 7.49 -3.65 6.86
C ILE A 6 5.98 -3.38 6.77
N TYR A 7 5.16 -4.36 7.16
CA TYR A 7 3.72 -4.19 7.12
C TYR A 7 3.21 -3.15 8.12
N LEU A 8 3.83 -3.02 9.29
CA LEU A 8 3.49 -1.97 10.26
C LEU A 8 3.75 -0.57 9.67
N VAL A 9 4.90 -0.37 9.03
CA VAL A 9 5.23 0.89 8.34
C VAL A 9 4.22 1.16 7.23
N PHE A 10 3.90 0.13 6.44
CA PHE A 10 2.88 0.24 5.39
C PHE A 10 1.53 0.65 5.97
N ASN A 11 1.09 0.01 7.05
CA ASN A 11 -0.22 0.26 7.65
C ASN A 11 -0.31 1.68 8.25
N GLU A 12 0.75 2.17 8.88
CA GLU A 12 0.84 3.56 9.36
C GLU A 12 0.82 4.57 8.20
N GLY A 13 1.36 4.21 7.03
CA GLY A 13 1.21 5.02 5.82
C GLY A 13 -0.20 4.95 5.23
N TYR A 14 -0.76 3.75 5.18
CA TYR A 14 -2.02 3.46 4.50
C TYR A 14 -3.24 3.98 5.28
N SER A 15 -3.18 3.96 6.61
CA SER A 15 -4.22 4.49 7.49
C SER A 15 -3.52 5.15 8.67
N ALA A 16 -3.11 6.41 8.47
CA ALA A 16 -2.36 7.14 9.47
C ALA A 16 -3.12 7.19 10.81
N SER A 17 -2.48 6.72 11.87
CA SER A 17 -3.06 6.71 13.22
C SER A 17 -3.10 8.10 13.85
N SER A 18 -2.39 9.06 13.27
CA SER A 18 -2.21 10.42 13.77
C SER A 18 -1.90 11.41 12.64
N GLY A 19 -2.00 12.71 12.92
CA GLY A 19 -1.71 13.78 11.96
C GLY A 19 -2.94 14.25 11.17
N GLN A 20 -2.71 15.15 10.21
CA GLN A 20 -3.78 15.84 9.48
C GLN A 20 -4.20 15.13 8.18
N THR A 21 -3.43 14.13 7.74
CA THR A 21 -3.64 13.41 6.48
C THR A 21 -3.96 11.95 6.74
N TRP A 22 -4.98 11.42 6.07
CA TRP A 22 -5.39 10.00 6.19
C TRP A 22 -4.36 9.01 5.64
N ILE A 23 -3.55 9.46 4.68
CA ILE A 23 -2.58 8.66 3.94
C ILE A 23 -1.24 9.41 3.97
N ARG A 24 -0.16 8.68 4.25
CA ARG A 24 1.22 9.14 4.11
C ARG A 24 1.87 8.34 3.00
N ASP A 25 1.74 8.83 1.77
CA ASP A 25 2.19 8.16 0.55
C ASP A 25 3.67 7.74 0.61
N GLU A 26 4.51 8.56 1.24
CA GLU A 26 5.93 8.27 1.45
C GLU A 26 6.17 6.95 2.21
N LEU A 27 5.43 6.70 3.30
CA LEU A 27 5.57 5.47 4.09
C LEU A 27 5.06 4.25 3.33
N CYS A 28 3.95 4.37 2.61
CA CYS A 28 3.45 3.30 1.74
C CYS A 28 4.47 2.96 0.65
N SER A 29 5.02 3.98 -0.02
CA SER A 29 5.98 3.80 -1.10
C SER A 29 7.27 3.15 -0.62
N GLU A 30 7.77 3.52 0.57
CA GLU A 30 8.99 3.00 1.13
C GLU A 30 8.81 1.56 1.64
N ALA A 31 7.71 1.26 2.33
CA ALA A 31 7.39 -0.10 2.74
C ALA A 31 7.22 -1.04 1.54
N LEU A 32 6.58 -0.56 0.45
CA LEU A 32 6.46 -1.33 -0.78
C LEU A 32 7.82 -1.55 -1.46
N ARG A 33 8.68 -0.52 -1.50
CA ARG A 33 10.07 -0.63 -2.00
C ARG A 33 10.85 -1.69 -1.22
N LEU A 34 10.81 -1.64 0.12
CA LEU A 34 11.47 -2.62 0.98
C LEU A 34 10.91 -4.03 0.81
N GLY A 35 9.58 -4.17 0.69
CA GLY A 35 8.93 -5.44 0.41
C GLY A 35 9.39 -6.06 -0.91
N ARG A 36 9.48 -5.27 -1.99
CA ARG A 36 9.98 -5.74 -3.30
C ARG A 36 11.45 -6.15 -3.25
N VAL A 37 12.30 -5.40 -2.55
CA VAL A 37 13.70 -5.80 -2.33
C VAL A 37 13.78 -7.13 -1.58
N LEU A 38 12.96 -7.30 -0.54
CA LEU A 38 12.92 -8.55 0.22
C LEU A 38 12.43 -9.73 -0.65
N ALA A 39 11.46 -9.52 -1.53
CA ALA A 39 10.96 -10.55 -2.44
C ALA A 39 12.03 -11.05 -3.43
N VAL A 40 12.99 -10.19 -3.78
CA VAL A 40 14.16 -10.58 -4.59
C VAL A 40 15.18 -11.35 -3.75
N LEU A 41 15.45 -10.92 -2.52
CA LEU A 41 16.45 -11.54 -1.65
C LEU A 41 15.99 -12.88 -1.04
N ALA A 42 14.69 -13.04 -0.84
CA ALA A 42 14.05 -14.21 -0.25
C ALA A 42 13.00 -14.76 -1.23
N SER A 43 13.44 -15.08 -2.46
CA SER A 43 12.55 -15.49 -3.55
C SER A 43 11.77 -16.78 -3.26
N ASP A 44 12.33 -17.66 -2.42
CA ASP A 44 11.73 -18.96 -2.09
C ASP A 44 10.73 -18.86 -0.92
N GLU A 45 10.58 -17.69 -0.29
CA GLU A 45 9.69 -17.45 0.85
C GLU A 45 8.32 -16.93 0.37
N PRO A 46 7.26 -17.77 0.38
CA PRO A 46 5.96 -17.40 -0.20
C PRO A 46 5.27 -16.24 0.54
N GLU A 47 5.49 -16.10 1.85
CA GLU A 47 4.92 -15.02 2.67
C GLU A 47 5.38 -13.64 2.21
N VAL A 48 6.61 -13.52 1.68
CA VAL A 48 7.14 -12.25 1.17
C VAL A 48 6.35 -11.80 -0.05
N HIS A 49 6.10 -12.72 -0.99
CA HIS A 49 5.30 -12.46 -2.19
C HIS A 49 3.85 -12.13 -1.85
N GLY A 50 3.28 -12.85 -0.88
CA GLY A 50 1.94 -12.58 -0.37
C GLY A 50 1.82 -11.17 0.22
N LEU A 51 2.80 -10.75 1.03
CA LEU A 51 2.83 -9.43 1.62
C LEU A 51 2.97 -8.32 0.55
N VAL A 52 3.88 -8.49 -0.41
CA VAL A 52 4.05 -7.52 -1.50
C VAL A 52 2.77 -7.40 -2.32
N ALA A 53 2.14 -8.52 -2.71
CA ALA A 53 0.90 -8.50 -3.47
C ALA A 53 -0.24 -7.77 -2.72
N LEU A 54 -0.34 -7.97 -1.40
CA LEU A 54 -1.30 -7.26 -0.56
C LEU A 54 -1.04 -5.74 -0.57
N MET A 55 0.21 -5.34 -0.35
CA MET A 55 0.60 -3.93 -0.32
C MET A 55 0.44 -3.26 -1.69
N GLU A 56 0.71 -3.96 -2.79
CA GLU A 56 0.47 -3.46 -4.16
C GLU A 56 -1.02 -3.28 -4.44
N PHE A 57 -1.86 -4.26 -4.08
CA PHE A 57 -3.30 -4.13 -4.22
C PHE A 57 -3.84 -2.91 -3.43
N GLN A 58 -3.38 -2.73 -2.20
CA GLN A 58 -3.75 -1.59 -1.35
C GLN A 58 -3.23 -0.26 -1.94
N SER A 59 -1.97 -0.23 -2.36
CA SER A 59 -1.30 0.94 -2.93
C SER A 59 -1.93 1.38 -4.25
N SER A 60 -2.47 0.45 -5.03
CA SER A 60 -3.10 0.74 -6.32
C SER A 60 -4.29 1.70 -6.18
N ARG A 61 -4.86 1.79 -4.97
CA ARG A 61 -6.08 2.52 -4.68
C ARG A 61 -5.84 3.88 -4.05
N LEU A 62 -4.62 4.22 -3.62
CA LEU A 62 -4.35 5.40 -2.77
C LEU A 62 -4.99 6.68 -3.33
N ARG A 63 -4.82 6.93 -4.63
CA ARG A 63 -5.39 8.10 -5.34
C ARG A 63 -6.91 8.15 -5.39
N SER A 64 -7.59 7.03 -5.14
CA SER A 64 -9.05 6.92 -5.14
C SER A 64 -9.67 6.92 -3.74
N ARG A 65 -8.84 6.96 -2.69
CA ARG A 65 -9.30 6.85 -1.30
C ARG A 65 -9.66 8.18 -0.66
N THR A 66 -9.28 9.30 -1.27
CA THR A 66 -9.64 10.64 -0.80
C THR A 66 -10.21 11.48 -1.93
N ASP A 67 -11.15 12.35 -1.59
CA ASP A 67 -11.66 13.37 -2.51
C ASP A 67 -10.71 14.59 -2.59
N ARG A 68 -11.11 15.60 -3.36
CA ARG A 68 -10.33 16.83 -3.53
C ARG A 68 -10.19 17.66 -2.24
N ASP A 69 -11.09 17.46 -1.29
CA ASP A 69 -11.09 18.12 0.01
C ASP A 69 -10.36 17.26 1.07
N GLY A 70 -9.75 16.14 0.66
CA GLY A 70 -9.03 15.22 1.54
C GLY A 70 -9.94 14.33 2.39
N ARG A 71 -11.24 14.23 2.08
CA ARG A 71 -12.18 13.37 2.82
C ARG A 71 -12.10 11.93 2.32
N PRO A 72 -12.24 10.92 3.22
CA PRO A 72 -12.18 9.53 2.81
C PRO A 72 -13.37 9.14 1.92
N ILE A 73 -13.09 8.32 0.89
CA ILE A 73 -14.07 7.73 -0.01
C ILE A 73 -14.24 6.24 0.30
N LEU A 74 -15.49 5.81 0.51
CA LEU A 74 -15.83 4.40 0.75
C LEU A 74 -15.43 3.52 -0.43
N LEU A 75 -15.05 2.27 -0.17
CA LEU A 75 -14.48 1.38 -1.18
C LEU A 75 -15.38 1.21 -2.42
N GLU A 76 -16.68 1.08 -2.21
CA GLU A 76 -17.69 0.93 -3.27
C GLU A 76 -17.87 2.20 -4.13
N GLN A 77 -17.47 3.36 -3.61
CA GLN A 77 -17.54 4.66 -4.29
C GLN A 77 -16.21 5.03 -4.98
N GLN A 78 -15.13 4.30 -4.73
CA GLN A 78 -13.82 4.58 -5.32
C GLN A 78 -13.85 4.39 -6.84
N ASN A 79 -13.39 5.39 -7.59
CA ASN A 79 -13.30 5.28 -9.04
C ASN A 79 -12.19 4.27 -9.43
N ARG A 80 -12.58 3.07 -9.88
CA ARG A 80 -11.65 2.00 -10.27
C ARG A 80 -10.87 2.31 -11.55
N THR A 81 -11.24 3.32 -12.32
CA THR A 81 -10.45 3.75 -13.49
C THR A 81 -9.20 4.51 -13.07
N THR A 82 -9.14 5.03 -11.84
CA THR A 82 -7.96 5.75 -11.31
C THR A 82 -7.04 4.86 -10.49
N TRP A 83 -7.31 3.55 -10.42
CA TRP A 83 -6.42 2.61 -9.76
C TRP A 83 -5.14 2.44 -10.58
N ASP A 84 -4.00 2.41 -9.90
CA ASP A 84 -2.71 2.18 -10.55
C ASP A 84 -2.65 0.74 -11.07
N ARG A 85 -2.81 0.61 -12.38
CA ARG A 85 -2.84 -0.69 -13.05
C ARG A 85 -1.50 -1.40 -13.02
N ALA A 86 -0.39 -0.68 -12.94
CA ALA A 86 0.93 -1.29 -12.86
C ALA A 86 1.13 -2.13 -11.59
N GLN A 87 0.33 -1.89 -10.55
CA GLN A 87 0.39 -2.62 -9.28
C GLN A 87 -0.58 -3.81 -9.19
N ILE A 88 -1.46 -3.97 -10.17
CA ILE A 88 -2.50 -5.03 -10.17
C ILE A 88 -2.61 -5.79 -11.48
N GLN A 89 -1.71 -5.50 -12.42
CA GLN A 89 -1.51 -6.28 -13.64
C GLN A 89 -0.27 -7.14 -13.43
N ARG A 90 -0.38 -8.42 -13.81
CA ARG A 90 0.75 -9.36 -13.90
C ARG A 90 0.86 -9.87 -15.31
#